data_AF-A0A6G2UZ01-F1
#
_entry.id   AF-A0A6G2UZ01-F1
#
_cell.length_a   1.000
_cell.length_b   1.000
_cell.length_c   1.000
_cell.angle_alpha   90.00
_cell.angle_beta   90.00
_cell.angle_gamma   90.00
#
_symmetry.space_group_name_H-M   'P 1'
#
loop_
_entity.id
_entity.type
_entity.pdbx_description
1 polymer ?
#
loop_
_entity_poly.entity_id
_entity_poly.type
_entity_poly.pdbx_seq_one_letter_code
_entity_poly.pdbx_strand_id
1 'polypeptide(L)'
;AAAARLVEEHAGRLDALVNNAGITGGHPQEPTLVGVDQVRAAVETNVIGVIRVTNALLPLLRRAPSPRIVNVSSSVGSLTLQTT
;
A
#
# COMPACT_ATOMS: atom_id res chain seq x y z
N ALA A 1 -12.40 -6.90 -0.50
CA ALA A 1 -13.83 -7.10 -0.17
C ALA A 1 -14.04 -7.44 1.30
N ALA A 2 -13.40 -8.48 1.86
CA ALA A 2 -13.60 -8.88 3.26
C ALA A 2 -13.33 -7.75 4.29
N ALA A 3 -12.20 -7.04 4.14
CA ALA A 3 -11.87 -5.92 5.04
C ALA A 3 -12.92 -4.79 5.01
N ALA A 4 -13.45 -4.45 3.83
CA ALA A 4 -14.48 -3.42 3.70
C ALA A 4 -15.77 -3.82 4.41
N ARG A 5 -16.22 -5.07 4.24
CA ARG A 5 -17.40 -5.59 4.97
C ARG A 5 -17.20 -5.56 6.48
N LEU A 6 -16.04 -6.01 6.95
CA LEU A 6 -15.72 -5.99 8.38
C LEU A 6 -15.82 -4.58 8.95
N VAL A 7 -15.21 -3.58 8.30
CA VAL A 7 -15.27 -2.18 8.76
C VAL A 7 -16.69 -1.63 8.68
N GLU A 8 -17.43 -1.95 7.63
CA GLU A 8 -18.83 -1.54 7.49
C GLU A 8 -19.71 -2.11 8.61
N GLU A 9 -19.57 -3.38 8.93
CA GLU A 9 -20.32 -4.06 10.00
C GLU A 9 -20.00 -3.49 11.39
N HIS A 10 -18.75 -3.14 11.66
CA HIS A 10 -18.32 -2.71 13.00
C HIS A 10 -18.43 -1.21 13.24
N ALA A 11 -18.22 -0.39 12.20
CA ALA A 11 -18.09 1.06 12.34
C ALA A 11 -18.94 1.87 11.35
N GLY A 12 -19.41 1.26 10.26
CA GLY A 12 -20.24 1.93 9.24
C GLY A 12 -19.51 2.99 8.39
N ARG A 13 -18.30 3.41 8.77
CA ARG A 13 -17.45 4.37 8.07
C ARG A 13 -15.96 4.10 8.33
N LEU A 14 -15.10 4.79 7.59
CA LEU A 14 -13.65 4.80 7.83
C LEU A 14 -13.13 6.24 7.84
N ASP A 15 -12.51 6.68 8.93
CA ASP A 15 -11.99 8.05 9.03
C ASP A 15 -10.57 8.17 8.45
N ALA A 16 -9.75 7.12 8.57
CA ALA A 16 -8.41 7.09 8.03
C ALA A 16 -8.02 5.69 7.52
N LEU A 17 -7.29 5.66 6.40
CA LEU A 17 -6.65 4.47 5.86
C LEU A 17 -5.13 4.64 5.89
N VAL A 18 -4.42 3.69 6.50
CA VAL A 18 -2.95 3.63 6.49
C VAL A 18 -2.50 2.46 5.63
N ASN A 19 -2.00 2.75 4.43
CA ASN A 19 -1.41 1.77 3.53
C ASN A 19 0.06 1.54 3.93
N ASN A 20 0.28 0.54 4.78
CA ASN A 20 1.60 0.20 5.33
C ASN A 20 2.13 -1.17 4.89
N ALA A 21 1.29 -2.07 4.38
CA ALA A 21 1.74 -3.39 3.96
C ALA A 21 2.77 -3.26 2.83
N GLY A 22 3.95 -3.86 3.01
CA GLY A 22 5.02 -3.83 2.03
C GLY A 22 6.03 -4.95 2.21
N ILE A 23 6.67 -5.37 1.11
CA ILE A 23 7.73 -6.37 1.07
C ILE A 23 8.93 -5.87 0.25
N THR A 24 10.11 -6.42 0.51
CA THR A 24 11.31 -6.14 -0.30
C THR A 24 11.37 -6.96 -1.60
N GLY A 25 10.54 -8.00 -1.71
CA GLY A 25 10.57 -8.98 -2.79
C GLY A 25 11.59 -10.11 -2.59
N GLY A 26 12.46 -10.02 -1.57
CA GLY A 26 13.51 -11.00 -1.29
C GLY A 26 14.92 -10.48 -1.60
N HIS A 27 15.89 -11.40 -1.68
CA HIS A 27 17.28 -11.16 -2.09
C HIS A 27 17.70 -12.20 -3.14
N PRO A 28 18.66 -11.89 -4.04
CA PRO A 28 19.42 -10.64 -4.18
C PRO A 28 18.54 -9.46 -4.66
N GLN A 29 18.98 -8.21 -4.44
CA GLN A 29 18.25 -7.00 -4.87
C GLN A 29 19.04 -6.14 -5.88
N GLU A 30 20.26 -6.53 -6.17
CA GLU A 30 21.15 -5.89 -7.13
C GLU A 30 20.48 -5.89 -8.52
N PRO A 31 20.43 -4.76 -9.23
CA PRO A 31 19.72 -4.66 -10.51
C PRO A 31 20.16 -5.67 -11.58
N THR A 32 21.40 -6.17 -11.49
CA THR A 32 21.97 -7.16 -12.41
C THR A 32 21.66 -8.60 -12.03
N LEU A 33 21.18 -8.86 -10.80
CA LEU A 33 20.95 -10.20 -10.27
C LEU A 33 19.48 -10.46 -9.90
N VAL A 34 18.72 -9.39 -9.65
CA VAL A 34 17.34 -9.49 -9.17
C VAL A 34 16.44 -10.22 -10.17
N GLY A 35 15.67 -11.19 -9.66
CA GLY A 35 14.69 -11.91 -10.46
C GLY A 35 13.47 -11.05 -10.78
N VAL A 36 12.96 -11.14 -12.01
CA VAL A 36 11.75 -10.40 -12.43
C VAL A 36 10.54 -10.72 -11.55
N ASP A 37 10.36 -11.98 -11.15
CA ASP A 37 9.22 -12.37 -10.33
C ASP A 37 9.30 -11.82 -8.90
N GLN A 38 10.51 -11.63 -8.37
CA GLN A 38 10.73 -10.93 -7.11
C GLN A 38 10.33 -9.45 -7.23
N VAL A 39 10.70 -8.77 -8.31
CA VAL A 39 10.27 -7.39 -8.57
C VAL A 39 8.76 -7.32 -8.71
N ARG A 40 8.14 -8.24 -9.46
CA ARG A 40 6.68 -8.31 -9.62
C ARG A 40 5.97 -8.50 -8.29
N ALA A 41 6.46 -9.39 -7.43
CA ALA A 41 5.87 -9.61 -6.10
C ALA A 41 5.89 -8.34 -5.25
N ALA A 42 7.01 -7.61 -5.27
CA ALA A 42 7.14 -6.33 -4.56
C ALA A 42 6.18 -5.27 -5.14
N VAL A 43 6.09 -5.14 -6.47
CA VAL A 43 5.15 -4.20 -7.12
C VAL A 43 3.70 -4.57 -6.82
N GLU A 44 3.37 -5.85 -6.88
CA GLU A 44 2.02 -6.34 -6.63
C GLU A 44 1.55 -6.00 -5.20
N THR A 45 2.44 -6.13 -4.21
CA THR A 45 2.11 -5.81 -2.82
C THR A 45 2.14 -4.31 -2.56
N ASN A 46 3.26 -3.66 -2.90
CA ASN A 46 3.57 -2.30 -2.44
C ASN A 46 2.90 -1.21 -3.29
N VAL A 47 2.45 -1.53 -4.51
CA VAL A 47 1.84 -0.56 -5.43
C VAL A 47 0.42 -0.99 -5.77
N ILE A 48 0.24 -2.16 -6.36
CA ILE A 48 -1.08 -2.62 -6.82
C ILE A 48 -1.99 -2.93 -5.63
N GLY A 49 -1.45 -3.53 -4.57
CA GLY A 49 -2.17 -3.80 -3.32
C GLY A 49 -2.72 -2.53 -2.69
N VAL A 50 -1.90 -1.47 -2.62
CA VAL A 50 -2.30 -0.14 -2.13
C VAL A 50 -3.51 0.41 -2.91
N ILE A 51 -3.47 0.32 -4.24
CA ILE A 51 -4.57 0.76 -5.11
C ILE A 51 -5.83 -0.07 -4.82
N ARG A 52 -5.72 -1.40 -4.75
CA ARG A 52 -6.86 -2.28 -4.52
C ARG A 52 -7.52 -2.05 -3.15
N VAL A 53 -6.73 -1.91 -2.10
CA VAL A 53 -7.23 -1.65 -0.74
C VAL A 53 -7.92 -0.29 -0.69
N THR A 54 -7.27 0.73 -1.25
CA THR A 54 -7.82 2.09 -1.30
C THR A 54 -9.16 2.08 -2.03
N ASN A 55 -9.25 1.49 -3.22
CA ASN A 55 -10.51 1.43 -3.98
C ASN A 55 -11.61 0.67 -3.23
N ALA A 56 -11.26 -0.44 -2.57
CA ALA A 56 -12.22 -1.24 -1.82
C ALA A 56 -12.79 -0.50 -0.59
N LEU A 57 -12.00 0.37 0.04
CA LEU A 57 -12.38 1.11 1.25
C LEU A 57 -12.86 2.54 0.96
N LEU A 58 -12.69 3.04 -0.27
CA LEU A 58 -13.06 4.38 -0.67
C LEU A 58 -14.53 4.74 -0.39
N PRO A 59 -15.52 3.84 -0.58
CA PRO A 59 -16.91 4.14 -0.23
C PRO A 59 -17.10 4.44 1.27
N LEU A 60 -16.36 3.76 2.14
CA LEU A 60 -16.43 3.98 3.60
C LEU A 60 -15.68 5.25 4.01
N LEU A 61 -14.55 5.54 3.36
CA LEU A 61 -13.81 6.80 3.56
C LEU A 61 -14.66 8.02 3.21
N ARG A 62 -15.42 7.95 2.12
CA ARG A 62 -16.31 9.05 1.69
C ARG A 62 -17.44 9.38 2.68
N ARG A 63 -17.73 8.50 3.64
CA ARG A 63 -18.73 8.74 4.70
C ARG A 63 -18.15 9.58 5.86
N ALA A 64 -16.83 9.68 5.97
CA ALA A 64 -16.20 10.49 7.00
C ALA A 64 -16.24 11.99 6.63
N PRO A 65 -16.39 12.90 7.62
CA PRO A 65 -16.39 14.35 7.36
C PRO A 65 -15.02 14.88 6.91
N SER A 66 -13.93 14.19 7.27
CA SER A 66 -12.57 14.59 6.87
C SER A 66 -11.67 13.36 6.68
N PRO A 67 -11.86 12.58 5.60
CA PRO A 67 -11.11 11.35 5.40
C PRO A 67 -9.62 11.60 5.16
N ARG A 68 -8.78 10.65 5.57
CA ARG A 68 -7.34 10.67 5.31
C ARG A 68 -6.84 9.34 4.75
N ILE A 69 -5.92 9.41 3.79
CA ILE A 69 -5.16 8.25 3.31
C ILE A 69 -3.69 8.55 3.55
N VAL A 70 -3.01 7.65 4.26
CA VAL A 70 -1.58 7.72 4.52
C VAL A 70 -0.92 6.56 3.80
N ASN A 71 -0.05 6.85 2.84
CA ASN A 71 0.80 5.85 2.20
C ASN A 71 2.16 5.86 2.88
N VAL A 72 2.52 4.77 3.55
CA VAL A 72 3.81 4.64 4.22
C VAL A 72 4.84 4.21 3.18
N SER A 73 5.65 5.17 2.75
CA SER A 73 6.77 4.94 1.84
C SER A 73 8.04 4.61 2.64
N SER A 74 9.20 4.64 1.97
CA SER A 74 10.51 4.41 2.58
C SER A 74 11.56 5.35 2.00
N SER A 75 12.67 5.56 2.73
CA SER A 75 13.83 6.32 2.26
C SER A 75 14.44 5.75 0.97
N VAL A 76 14.26 4.45 0.71
CA VAL A 76 14.70 3.79 -0.52
C VAL A 76 13.99 4.31 -1.77
N GLY A 77 12.79 4.90 -1.63
CA GLY A 77 12.07 5.55 -2.71
C GLY A 77 12.49 7.00 -2.95
N SER A 78 13.35 7.57 -2.09
CA SER A 78 13.79 8.96 -2.21
C SER A 78 14.99 9.06 -3.13
N LEU A 79 14.83 9.69 -4.30
CA LEU A 79 15.95 9.95 -5.20
C LEU A 79 17.06 10.74 -4.51
N THR A 80 16.71 11.79 -3.74
CA THR A 80 17.69 12.59 -2.99
C THR A 80 18.52 11.76 -2.02
N LEU A 81 17.94 10.74 -1.36
CA LEU A 81 18.68 9.89 -0.42
C LEU A 81 19.46 8.76 -1.10
N GLN A 82 19.13 8.43 -2.36
CA GLN A 82 19.75 7.30 -3.09
C GLN A 82 20.78 7.73 -4.14
N THR A 83 20.84 9.01 -4.52
CA THR A 83 21.78 9.54 -5.54
C THR A 83 23.03 10.20 -4.97
N THR A 84 23.24 10.13 -3.66
CA THR A 84 24.47 10.52 -2.94
C THR A 84 25.23 9.29 -2.51
#